data_AF-A0A7C9A714-F1
#
_entry.id   AF-A0A7C9A714-F1
#
_cell.length_a   1.000
_cell.length_b   1.000
_cell.length_c   1.000
_cell.angle_alpha   90.00
_cell.angle_beta   90.00
_cell.angle_gamma   90.00
#
_symmetry.space_group_name_H-M   'P 1'
#
loop_
_entity.id
_entity.type
_entity.pdbx_description
1 polymer ?
#
loop_
_entity_poly.entity_id
_entity_poly.type
_entity_poly.pdbx_seq_one_letter_code
_entity_poly.pdbx_strand_id
1 'polypeptide(L)'
;PGKIPPEGGQGGDHEIGKDVAAQYVEGWDWMAPIRDRNSGIWDEVSLSVTGLFFDNPNLWWPNGMGKQTLYNVSITVDVKGFGESDTWNHLFGFRKIESHIDNATGGRMFKVNGQPVFIRGGNWILSDGLLRLSEKRYKTDIKFHADLNFNMLRCWGGGLAERPEFYHQCDLYGLLVWQEFWITGDVDGRGDPISNPNGP
;
A
#
# COMPACT_ATOMS: atom_id res chain seq x y z
N PRO A 1 23.82 -12.25 24.70
CA PRO A 1 22.89 -11.21 25.20
C PRO A 1 23.47 -9.81 24.95
N GLY A 2 23.07 -9.17 23.84
CA GLY A 2 23.63 -7.89 23.39
C GLY A 2 23.20 -6.71 24.27
N LYS A 3 24.12 -5.79 24.54
CA LYS A 3 23.84 -4.51 25.23
C LYS A 3 23.49 -3.43 24.20
N ILE A 4 22.50 -2.60 24.55
CA ILE A 4 22.08 -1.41 23.80
C ILE A 4 23.03 -0.25 24.14
N PRO A 5 23.56 0.51 23.16
CA PRO A 5 24.40 1.68 23.41
C PRO A 5 23.63 2.80 24.13
N PRO A 6 24.29 3.60 24.98
CA PRO A 6 23.65 4.70 25.72
C PRO A 6 23.30 5.90 24.83
N GLU A 7 23.87 5.99 23.63
CA GLU A 7 23.66 7.08 22.69
C GLU A 7 23.13 6.50 21.37
N GLY A 8 21.84 6.18 21.38
CA GLY A 8 21.08 5.67 20.24
C GLY A 8 19.60 5.76 20.57
N GLY A 9 18.92 6.75 19.99
CA GLY A 9 17.45 6.84 20.04
C GLY A 9 16.81 5.63 19.34
N GLN A 10 15.52 5.41 19.58
CA GLN A 10 14.75 4.34 18.95
C GLN A 10 14.97 4.35 17.43
N GLY A 11 15.51 3.27 16.84
CA GLY A 11 15.66 3.16 15.38
C GLY A 11 16.90 2.44 14.83
N GLY A 12 17.85 2.00 15.65
CA GLY A 12 19.04 1.30 15.13
C GLY A 12 20.12 2.26 14.60
N ASP A 13 20.93 1.80 13.65
CA ASP A 13 22.17 2.45 13.17
C ASP A 13 21.98 3.63 12.20
N HIS A 14 20.75 4.15 12.07
CA HIS A 14 20.40 5.30 11.22
C HIS A 14 20.64 5.15 9.70
N GLU A 15 20.95 3.95 9.20
CA GLU A 15 21.09 3.71 7.75
C GLU A 15 19.73 3.41 7.08
N ILE A 16 18.77 2.82 7.80
CA ILE A 16 17.39 2.67 7.32
C ILE A 16 16.69 4.02 7.36
N GLY A 17 16.57 4.69 6.20
CA GLY A 17 15.74 5.89 6.00
C GLY A 17 16.50 7.23 5.88
N LYS A 18 17.80 7.18 5.60
CA LYS A 18 18.68 8.34 5.37
C LYS A 18 18.23 9.29 4.23
N ASP A 19 17.41 8.79 3.30
CA ASP A 19 16.89 9.53 2.14
C ASP A 19 15.36 9.52 2.03
N VAL A 20 14.64 9.24 3.13
CA VAL A 20 13.18 9.46 3.18
C VAL A 20 12.87 10.79 3.84
N ALA A 21 11.92 11.54 3.29
CA ALA A 21 11.59 12.88 3.77
C ALA A 21 10.94 12.93 5.17
N ALA A 22 10.62 11.78 5.79
CA ALA A 22 10.13 11.71 7.17
C ALA A 22 10.35 10.32 7.80
N GLN A 23 10.92 10.30 9.00
CA GLN A 23 11.03 9.16 9.94
C GLN A 23 10.44 9.61 11.28
N TYR A 24 9.31 9.07 11.77
CA TYR A 24 8.99 8.76 13.19
C TYR A 24 7.51 8.37 13.44
N VAL A 25 7.21 7.84 14.65
CA VAL A 25 5.90 7.36 15.18
C VAL A 25 5.70 7.71 16.68
N GLU A 26 4.48 8.11 17.08
CA GLU A 26 3.65 7.70 18.24
C GLU A 26 2.37 8.59 18.23
N GLY A 27 1.11 8.21 18.47
CA GLY A 27 0.41 7.00 18.90
C GLY A 27 -0.96 7.47 19.41
N TRP A 28 -2.05 7.21 18.67
CA TRP A 28 -3.41 7.18 19.22
C TRP A 28 -3.96 5.76 19.02
N ASP A 29 -4.28 5.15 20.14
CA ASP A 29 -4.34 3.71 20.37
C ASP A 29 -5.74 3.15 20.11
N TRP A 30 -5.92 2.42 19.00
CA TRP A 30 -6.73 1.19 18.93
C TRP A 30 -6.67 0.56 17.53
N MET A 31 -5.77 -0.39 17.33
CA MET A 31 -5.92 -1.39 16.28
C MET A 31 -5.53 -2.77 16.80
N ALA A 32 -6.42 -3.74 16.58
CA ALA A 32 -6.21 -5.12 17.01
C ALA A 32 -4.88 -5.65 16.45
N PRO A 33 -4.14 -6.48 17.22
CA PRO A 33 -2.98 -7.16 16.68
C PRO A 33 -3.40 -7.98 15.46
N ILE A 34 -2.60 -7.90 14.41
CA ILE A 34 -2.64 -8.86 13.31
C ILE A 34 -2.49 -10.25 13.95
N ARG A 35 -3.52 -11.08 13.80
CA ARG A 35 -3.42 -12.51 14.07
C ARG A 35 -2.58 -13.12 12.96
N ASP A 36 -1.26 -13.13 13.15
CA ASP A 36 -0.43 -14.30 12.86
C ASP A 36 1.00 -14.07 13.38
N ARG A 37 1.36 -14.75 14.47
CA ARG A 37 2.77 -14.94 14.82
C ARG A 37 3.09 -16.40 14.56
N ASN A 38 3.72 -16.64 13.41
CA ASN A 38 4.72 -17.67 13.17
C ASN A 38 4.70 -18.85 14.16
N SER A 39 3.78 -19.80 13.97
CA SER A 39 4.20 -21.20 14.08
C SER A 39 5.03 -21.46 12.84
N GLY A 40 6.36 -21.32 12.96
CA GLY A 40 7.27 -21.49 11.84
C GLY A 40 6.97 -22.74 11.03
N ILE A 41 7.22 -22.67 9.73
CA ILE A 41 7.27 -23.86 8.89
C ILE A 41 8.46 -24.70 9.39
N TRP A 42 8.18 -25.86 9.99
CA TRP A 42 9.20 -26.72 10.61
C TRP A 42 9.71 -27.84 9.69
N ASP A 43 9.28 -27.85 8.43
CA ASP A 43 9.56 -28.92 7.47
C ASP A 43 10.17 -28.39 6.17
N GLU A 44 10.82 -29.25 5.38
CA GLU A 44 11.50 -28.88 4.13
C GLU A 44 10.45 -28.54 3.05
N VAL A 45 10.25 -27.24 2.79
CA VAL A 45 9.36 -26.77 1.73
C VAL A 45 10.13 -26.60 0.43
N SER A 46 9.69 -27.30 -0.62
CA SER A 46 10.17 -27.07 -1.98
C SER A 46 9.14 -26.24 -2.76
N LEU A 47 9.55 -25.04 -3.17
CA LEU A 47 8.79 -24.21 -4.11
C LEU A 47 9.20 -24.62 -5.52
N SER A 48 8.29 -25.24 -6.27
CA SER A 48 8.49 -25.47 -7.71
C SER A 48 7.65 -24.50 -8.51
N VAL A 49 8.31 -23.67 -9.30
CA VAL A 49 7.66 -22.77 -10.26
C VAL A 49 7.55 -23.54 -11.57
N THR A 50 6.35 -24.00 -11.91
CA THR A 50 6.06 -24.46 -13.26
C THR A 50 6.11 -23.23 -14.17
N GLY A 51 6.79 -23.32 -15.32
CA GLY A 51 7.05 -22.18 -16.18
C GLY A 51 5.76 -21.46 -16.59
N LEU A 52 5.42 -20.40 -15.87
CA LEU A 52 4.28 -19.53 -16.17
C LEU A 52 4.71 -18.58 -17.30
N PHE A 53 4.55 -19.05 -18.53
CA PHE A 53 4.67 -18.21 -19.71
C PHE A 53 3.34 -17.51 -19.95
N PHE A 54 3.31 -16.20 -19.76
CA PHE A 54 2.18 -15.36 -20.14
C PHE A 54 2.47 -14.74 -21.51
N ASP A 55 1.83 -15.27 -22.55
CA ASP A 55 1.90 -14.68 -23.89
C ASP A 55 0.82 -13.60 -24.05
N ASN A 56 1.26 -12.37 -24.35
CA ASN A 56 0.42 -11.19 -24.60
C ASN A 56 -0.80 -11.03 -23.65
N PRO A 57 -0.61 -10.96 -22.32
CA PRO A 57 -1.73 -10.77 -21.40
C PRO A 57 -2.41 -9.42 -21.63
N ASN A 58 -3.75 -9.39 -21.54
CA ASN A 58 -4.48 -8.13 -21.49
C ASN A 58 -4.06 -7.36 -20.24
N LEU A 59 -3.62 -6.11 -20.43
CA LEU A 59 -3.12 -5.25 -19.37
C LEU A 59 -4.26 -4.56 -18.61
N TRP A 60 -4.03 -4.35 -17.33
CA TRP A 60 -4.87 -3.50 -16.49
C TRP A 60 -4.57 -2.01 -16.76
N TRP A 61 -5.62 -1.19 -16.84
CA TRP A 61 -5.52 0.25 -17.06
C TRP A 61 -6.30 1.06 -16.01
N PRO A 62 -5.80 2.27 -15.65
CA PRO A 62 -6.55 3.19 -14.80
C PRO A 62 -7.87 3.63 -15.44
N ASN A 63 -8.76 4.17 -14.60
CA ASN A 63 -10.05 4.69 -15.01
C ASN A 63 -9.91 5.74 -16.13
N GLY A 64 -10.67 5.54 -17.21
CA GLY A 64 -10.64 6.38 -18.40
C GLY A 64 -9.50 6.10 -19.40
N MET A 65 -8.65 5.08 -19.17
CA MET A 65 -7.54 4.75 -20.07
C MET A 65 -7.62 3.37 -20.72
N GLY A 66 -8.59 2.54 -20.32
CA GLY A 66 -8.74 1.19 -20.83
C GLY A 66 -9.54 0.31 -19.89
N LYS A 67 -9.45 -1.01 -20.08
CA LYS A 67 -10.11 -2.00 -19.23
C LYS A 67 -9.28 -2.34 -18.01
N GLN A 68 -9.94 -2.57 -16.89
CA GLN A 68 -9.37 -3.01 -15.62
C GLN A 68 -9.26 -4.55 -15.60
N THR A 69 -8.50 -5.14 -16.52
CA THR A 69 -8.39 -6.60 -16.60
C THR A 69 -7.70 -7.18 -15.36
N LEU A 70 -8.35 -8.15 -14.72
CA LEU A 70 -7.82 -8.92 -13.60
C LEU A 70 -7.87 -10.42 -13.92
N TYR A 71 -6.92 -11.15 -13.36
CA TYR A 71 -6.76 -12.60 -13.46
C TYR A 71 -6.80 -13.18 -12.04
N ASN A 72 -7.35 -14.38 -11.90
CA ASN A 72 -7.27 -15.11 -10.63
C ASN A 72 -6.01 -15.98 -10.62
N VAL A 73 -5.20 -15.84 -9.58
CA VAL A 73 -4.16 -16.81 -9.24
C VAL A 73 -4.68 -17.71 -8.13
N SER A 74 -4.47 -19.02 -8.28
CA SER A 74 -4.67 -20.00 -7.22
C SER A 74 -3.34 -20.66 -6.93
N ILE A 75 -2.90 -20.60 -5.68
CA ILE A 75 -1.68 -21.22 -5.18
C ILE A 75 -2.12 -22.32 -4.22
N THR A 76 -1.77 -23.56 -4.52
CA THR A 76 -2.09 -24.73 -3.70
C THR A 76 -0.80 -25.28 -3.09
N VAL A 77 -0.89 -25.76 -1.85
CA VAL A 77 0.21 -26.41 -1.13
C VAL A 77 -0.16 -27.87 -0.93
N ASP A 78 0.56 -28.77 -1.57
CA ASP A 78 0.39 -30.21 -1.42
C ASP A 78 1.44 -30.81 -0.48
N VAL A 79 0.98 -31.59 0.50
CA VAL A 79 1.86 -32.38 1.37
C VAL A 79 1.92 -33.80 0.84
N LYS A 80 3.15 -34.24 0.53
CA LYS A 80 3.41 -35.55 -0.05
C LYS A 80 2.81 -36.67 0.81
N GLY A 81 1.91 -37.46 0.23
CA GLY A 81 1.24 -38.58 0.88
C GLY A 81 -0.02 -38.21 1.69
N PHE A 82 -0.32 -36.91 1.84
CA PHE A 82 -1.50 -36.42 2.55
C PHE A 82 -2.44 -35.60 1.64
N GLY A 83 -1.96 -35.12 0.49
CA GLY A 83 -2.73 -34.35 -0.48
C GLY A 83 -2.66 -32.85 -0.21
N GLU A 84 -3.65 -32.11 -0.71
CA GLU A 84 -3.72 -30.65 -0.57
C GLU A 84 -3.87 -30.26 0.91
N SER A 85 -2.97 -29.43 1.40
CA SER A 85 -2.96 -28.88 2.75
C SER A 85 -3.60 -27.50 2.83
N ASP A 86 -3.39 -26.65 1.82
CA ASP A 86 -3.94 -25.30 1.78
C ASP A 86 -4.07 -24.78 0.36
N THR A 87 -4.99 -23.84 0.17
CA THR A 87 -5.23 -23.16 -1.10
C THR A 87 -5.51 -21.68 -0.87
N TRP A 88 -4.75 -20.84 -1.57
CA TRP A 88 -4.91 -19.39 -1.55
C TRP A 88 -5.25 -18.85 -2.94
N ASN A 89 -6.27 -17.98 -3.02
CA ASN A 89 -6.71 -17.36 -4.25
C ASN A 89 -6.57 -15.83 -4.17
N HIS A 90 -6.18 -15.20 -5.28
CA HIS A 90 -6.09 -13.75 -5.35
C HIS A 90 -6.27 -13.22 -6.77
N LEU A 91 -6.89 -12.05 -6.87
CA LEU A 91 -6.98 -11.34 -8.15
C LEU A 91 -5.75 -10.47 -8.34
N PHE A 92 -5.20 -10.45 -9.55
CA PHE A 92 -4.09 -9.57 -9.90
C PHE A 92 -4.23 -9.06 -11.34
N GLY A 93 -3.61 -7.91 -11.63
CA GLY A 93 -3.61 -7.31 -12.97
C GLY A 93 -2.19 -7.11 -13.49
N PHE A 94 -1.95 -7.43 -14.76
CA PHE A 94 -0.67 -7.13 -15.41
C PHE A 94 -0.59 -5.64 -15.74
N ARG A 95 0.39 -4.95 -15.17
CA ARG A 95 0.65 -3.53 -15.45
C ARG A 95 2.08 -3.17 -15.08
N LYS A 96 2.61 -2.14 -15.73
CA LYS A 96 3.84 -1.46 -15.33
C LYS A 96 3.51 -0.04 -14.89
N ILE A 97 3.92 0.35 -13.69
CA ILE A 97 3.74 1.72 -13.18
C ILE A 97 5.12 2.32 -12.98
N GLU A 98 5.31 3.53 -13.48
CA GLU A 98 6.58 4.24 -13.38
C GLU A 98 6.30 5.67 -12.91
N SER A 99 7.21 6.23 -12.13
CA SER A 99 7.19 7.65 -11.80
C SER A 99 8.59 8.23 -11.75
N HIS A 100 8.73 9.51 -12.09
CA HIS A 100 9.99 10.25 -11.98
C HIS A 100 9.70 11.73 -11.70
N ILE A 101 10.70 12.45 -11.21
CA ILE A 101 10.64 13.91 -11.11
C ILE A 101 11.08 14.49 -12.44
N ASP A 102 10.26 15.37 -13.01
CA ASP A 102 10.59 16.09 -14.23
C ASP A 102 11.55 17.24 -13.94
N ASN A 103 12.67 17.31 -14.65
CA ASN A 103 13.72 18.29 -14.38
C ASN A 103 13.30 19.73 -14.78
N ALA A 104 12.37 19.88 -15.73
CA ALA A 104 11.95 21.19 -16.20
C ALA A 104 10.93 21.85 -15.27
N THR A 105 10.01 21.07 -14.70
CA THR A 105 8.91 21.55 -13.86
C THR A 105 9.10 21.26 -12.37
N GLY A 106 9.96 20.33 -11.99
CA GLY A 106 10.06 19.78 -10.63
C GLY A 106 8.88 18.89 -10.24
N GLY A 107 7.89 18.71 -11.12
CA GLY A 107 6.70 17.91 -10.86
C GLY A 107 6.97 16.42 -10.94
N ARG A 108 6.23 15.61 -10.17
CA ARG A 108 6.25 14.16 -10.31
C ARG A 108 5.36 13.72 -11.47
N MET A 109 5.96 13.05 -12.45
CA MET A 109 5.28 12.49 -13.60
C MET A 109 5.02 11.00 -13.39
N PHE A 110 3.85 10.53 -13.84
CA PHE A 110 3.44 9.13 -13.75
C PHE A 110 3.24 8.53 -15.15
N LYS A 111 3.59 7.27 -15.32
CA LYS A 111 3.28 6.47 -16.50
C LYS A 111 2.66 5.14 -16.08
N VAL A 112 1.68 4.67 -16.86
CA VAL A 112 1.15 3.32 -16.76
C VAL A 112 1.27 2.65 -18.12
N ASN A 113 1.88 1.47 -18.15
CA ASN A 113 2.15 0.69 -19.36
C ASN A 113 2.87 1.53 -20.44
N GLY A 114 3.81 2.37 -20.02
CA GLY A 114 4.57 3.29 -20.88
C GLY A 114 3.86 4.60 -21.26
N GLN A 115 2.55 4.73 -21.00
CA GLN A 115 1.77 5.93 -21.34
C GLN A 115 1.74 6.93 -20.18
N PRO A 116 2.04 8.22 -20.40
CA PRO A 116 1.87 9.27 -19.39
C PRO A 116 0.42 9.36 -18.89
N VAL A 117 0.27 9.55 -17.58
CA VAL A 117 -1.05 9.68 -16.93
C VAL A 117 -1.14 11.04 -16.25
N PHE A 118 -2.13 11.84 -16.65
CA PHE A 118 -2.50 13.03 -15.89
C PHE A 118 -3.35 12.59 -14.68
N ILE A 119 -2.85 12.85 -13.48
CA ILE A 119 -3.51 12.43 -12.24
C ILE A 119 -4.70 13.34 -11.95
N ARG A 120 -5.88 12.73 -11.83
CA ARG A 120 -7.13 13.34 -11.37
C ARG A 120 -7.54 12.55 -10.14
N GLY A 121 -7.54 13.19 -8.98
CA GLY A 121 -7.68 12.45 -7.75
C GLY A 121 -7.98 13.32 -6.54
N GLY A 122 -7.99 12.66 -5.39
CA GLY A 122 -8.19 13.27 -4.10
C GLY A 122 -7.40 12.54 -3.01
N ASN A 123 -7.37 13.16 -1.84
CA ASN A 123 -6.84 12.53 -0.64
C ASN A 123 -7.95 11.66 -0.04
N TRP A 124 -7.64 10.39 0.16
CA TRP A 124 -8.45 9.46 0.91
C TRP A 124 -8.08 9.54 2.38
N ILE A 125 -9.08 9.81 3.21
CA ILE A 125 -9.04 9.73 4.67
C ILE A 125 -10.07 8.67 5.08
N LEU A 126 -9.88 8.08 6.26
CA LEU A 126 -10.80 7.13 6.87
C LEU A 126 -12.25 7.55 6.69
N SER A 127 -13.03 6.69 6.03
CA SER A 127 -14.42 7.01 5.70
C SER A 127 -15.34 6.99 6.92
N ASP A 128 -14.94 6.37 8.03
CA ASP A 128 -15.69 6.32 9.30
C ASP A 128 -14.74 6.39 10.51
N GLY A 129 -14.98 7.35 11.41
CA GLY A 129 -14.14 7.56 12.60
C GLY A 129 -14.21 6.45 13.66
N LEU A 130 -15.22 5.57 13.60
CA LEU A 130 -15.32 4.38 14.46
C LEU A 130 -14.91 3.10 13.72
N LEU A 131 -14.29 3.22 12.55
CA LEU A 131 -13.79 2.11 11.74
C LEU A 131 -14.87 1.07 11.37
N ARG A 132 -16.13 1.50 11.29
CA ARG A 132 -17.26 0.67 10.83
C ARG A 132 -17.27 0.54 9.32
N LEU A 133 -16.20 -0.07 8.82
CA LEU A 133 -15.90 -0.25 7.41
C LEU A 133 -16.52 -1.58 6.95
N SER A 134 -17.17 -1.54 5.79
CA SER A 134 -17.79 -2.69 5.14
C SER A 134 -17.48 -2.68 3.65
N GLU A 135 -17.52 -3.86 3.01
CA GLU A 135 -17.37 -3.97 1.56
C GLU A 135 -18.34 -3.06 0.81
N LYS A 136 -19.61 -2.99 1.25
CA LYS A 136 -20.63 -2.12 0.64
C LYS A 136 -20.22 -0.64 0.72
N ARG A 137 -19.64 -0.21 1.83
CA ARG A 137 -19.16 1.18 2.00
C ARG A 137 -18.01 1.45 1.05
N TYR A 138 -16.97 0.62 1.05
CA TYR A 138 -15.84 0.78 0.12
C TYR A 138 -16.29 0.78 -1.34
N LYS A 139 -17.15 -0.16 -1.74
CA LYS A 139 -17.70 -0.20 -3.10
C LYS A 139 -18.39 1.10 -3.46
N THR A 140 -19.21 1.63 -2.55
CA THR A 140 -19.96 2.87 -2.77
C THR A 140 -19.01 4.05 -2.91
N ASP A 141 -18.12 4.23 -1.95
CA ASP A 141 -17.19 5.35 -1.90
C ASP A 141 -16.24 5.32 -3.12
N ILE A 142 -15.59 4.19 -3.40
CA ILE A 142 -14.68 4.04 -4.54
C ILE A 142 -15.41 4.25 -5.87
N LYS A 143 -16.61 3.69 -6.02
CA LYS A 143 -17.39 3.91 -7.24
C LYS A 143 -17.70 5.39 -7.43
N PHE A 144 -18.07 6.12 -6.38
CA PHE A 144 -18.29 7.56 -6.49
C PHE A 144 -17.05 8.31 -6.99
N HIS A 145 -15.85 7.98 -6.49
CA HIS A 145 -14.61 8.57 -6.98
C HIS A 145 -14.36 8.24 -8.46
N ALA A 146 -14.60 7.00 -8.87
CA ALA A 146 -14.47 6.59 -10.27
C ALA A 146 -15.49 7.30 -11.19
N ASP A 147 -16.74 7.47 -10.75
CA ASP A 147 -17.79 8.19 -11.48
C ASP A 147 -17.46 9.69 -11.63
N LEU A 148 -16.68 10.26 -10.69
CA LEU A 148 -16.10 11.61 -10.79
C LEU A 148 -14.89 11.68 -11.74
N ASN A 149 -14.60 10.61 -12.47
CA ASN A 149 -13.46 10.45 -13.37
C ASN A 149 -12.09 10.54 -12.66
N PHE A 150 -12.03 10.20 -11.37
CA PHE A 150 -10.74 10.05 -10.71
C PHE A 150 -10.02 8.82 -11.23
N ASN A 151 -8.70 8.89 -11.27
CA ASN A 151 -7.81 7.80 -11.64
C ASN A 151 -6.75 7.51 -10.57
N MET A 152 -6.68 8.29 -9.49
CA MET A 152 -5.84 8.03 -8.33
C MET A 152 -6.48 8.51 -7.02
N LEU A 153 -6.27 7.74 -5.95
CA LEU A 153 -6.49 8.16 -4.57
C LEU A 153 -5.16 8.15 -3.82
N ARG A 154 -4.88 9.22 -3.07
CA ARG A 154 -3.77 9.26 -2.12
C ARG A 154 -4.28 8.83 -0.75
N CYS A 155 -3.89 7.66 -0.28
CA CYS A 155 -4.13 7.22 1.09
C CYS A 155 -3.23 8.04 2.02
N TRP A 156 -3.82 9.02 2.71
CA TRP A 156 -3.08 9.89 3.62
C TRP A 156 -2.51 9.11 4.81
N GLY A 157 -1.23 9.33 5.09
CA GLY A 157 -0.44 8.58 6.07
C GLY A 157 -0.84 8.76 7.53
N GLY A 158 -1.82 9.60 7.86
CA GLY A 158 -2.38 9.66 9.22
C GLY A 158 -3.69 8.89 9.38
N GLY A 159 -4.20 8.31 8.29
CA GLY A 159 -5.31 7.39 8.31
C GLY A 159 -4.84 5.98 8.65
N LEU A 160 -5.54 4.97 8.14
CA LEU A 160 -5.08 3.59 8.21
C LEU A 160 -4.54 3.16 6.86
N ALA A 161 -3.68 2.13 6.87
CA ALA A 161 -3.62 1.25 5.71
C ALA A 161 -4.99 0.59 5.58
N GLU A 162 -5.66 0.80 4.45
CA GLU A 162 -7.04 0.36 4.29
C GLU A 162 -7.18 -1.17 4.23
N ARG A 163 -8.41 -1.67 4.37
CA ARG A 163 -8.66 -3.11 4.32
C ARG A 163 -8.56 -3.66 2.90
N PRO A 164 -8.36 -4.98 2.69
CA PRO A 164 -8.27 -5.59 1.36
C PRO A 164 -9.44 -5.23 0.43
N GLU A 165 -10.64 -5.05 0.97
CA GLU A 165 -11.83 -4.67 0.22
C GLU A 165 -11.68 -3.29 -0.43
N PHE A 166 -10.98 -2.34 0.18
CA PHE A 166 -10.68 -1.04 -0.44
C PHE A 166 -9.84 -1.23 -1.71
N TYR A 167 -8.71 -1.93 -1.61
CA TYR A 167 -7.82 -2.15 -2.74
C TYR A 167 -8.50 -2.97 -3.83
N HIS A 168 -9.29 -3.97 -3.46
CA HIS A 168 -10.08 -4.75 -4.39
C HIS A 168 -11.06 -3.88 -5.19
N GLN A 169 -11.77 -2.95 -4.54
CA GLN A 169 -12.64 -2.02 -5.26
C GLN A 169 -11.82 -1.06 -6.13
N CYS A 170 -10.66 -0.57 -5.67
CA CYS A 170 -9.76 0.25 -6.50
C CYS A 170 -9.29 -0.48 -7.76
N ASP A 171 -8.95 -1.77 -7.64
CA ASP A 171 -8.56 -2.61 -8.76
C ASP A 171 -9.71 -2.76 -9.78
N LEU A 172 -10.94 -2.98 -9.30
CA LEU A 172 -12.12 -3.13 -10.15
C LEU A 172 -12.51 -1.82 -10.87
N TYR A 173 -12.43 -0.69 -10.18
CA TYR A 173 -12.86 0.61 -10.72
C TYR A 173 -11.71 1.41 -11.37
N GLY A 174 -10.49 0.89 -11.37
CA GLY A 174 -9.38 1.52 -12.07
C GLY A 174 -8.74 2.68 -11.32
N LEU A 175 -8.81 2.72 -9.99
CA LEU A 175 -8.17 3.76 -9.20
C LEU A 175 -6.76 3.33 -8.79
N LEU A 176 -5.76 4.10 -9.23
CA LEU A 176 -4.40 4.00 -8.70
C LEU A 176 -4.43 4.38 -7.22
N VAL A 177 -3.59 3.74 -6.41
CA VAL A 177 -3.44 4.08 -5.00
C VAL A 177 -2.02 4.58 -4.77
N TRP A 178 -1.90 5.83 -4.35
CA TRP A 178 -0.69 6.32 -3.72
C TRP A 178 -0.78 5.98 -2.24
N GLN A 179 -0.11 4.91 -1.84
CA GLN A 179 -0.06 4.49 -0.45
C GLN A 179 1.10 5.18 0.27
N GLU A 180 0.79 5.91 1.33
CA GLU A 180 1.80 6.38 2.29
C GLU A 180 2.02 5.31 3.36
N PHE A 181 3.23 5.25 3.91
CA PHE A 181 3.41 4.59 5.20
C PHE A 181 2.70 5.39 6.28
N TRP A 182 2.35 4.72 7.39
CA TRP A 182 1.62 5.35 8.49
C TRP A 182 2.52 6.30 9.28
N ILE A 183 2.76 7.46 8.70
CA ILE A 183 3.59 8.56 9.18
C ILE A 183 2.88 9.84 8.74
N THR A 184 2.40 10.62 9.70
CA THR A 184 1.75 11.91 9.44
C THR A 184 2.34 12.99 10.32
N GLY A 185 2.45 14.20 9.76
CA GLY A 185 3.16 15.33 10.33
C GLY A 185 2.81 15.66 11.78
N ASP A 186 3.77 15.42 12.66
CA ASP A 186 4.10 16.26 13.80
C ASP A 186 5.64 16.35 13.92
N VAL A 187 6.12 17.55 14.23
CA VAL A 187 7.53 17.88 14.45
C VAL A 187 7.67 18.41 15.87
N ASP A 188 7.46 17.56 16.88
CA ASP A 188 7.84 17.92 18.26
C ASP A 188 9.34 17.66 18.53
N GLY A 189 10.15 17.75 17.48
CA GLY A 189 11.51 18.24 17.65
C GLY A 189 11.40 19.74 17.79
N ARG A 190 11.57 20.29 18.99
CA ARG A 190 11.84 21.71 19.20
C ARG A 190 12.86 22.14 18.14
N GLY A 191 12.39 22.84 17.09
CA GLY A 191 13.27 23.32 16.03
C GLY A 191 14.39 24.15 16.64
N ASP A 192 15.51 24.27 15.94
CA ASP A 192 16.47 25.33 16.20
C ASP A 192 16.35 26.38 15.09
N PRO A 193 15.61 27.50 15.31
CA PRO A 193 14.93 27.90 16.54
C PRO A 193 13.51 27.32 16.69
N ILE A 194 13.00 27.34 17.93
CA ILE A 194 11.73 26.74 18.33
C ILE A 194 10.56 27.47 17.67
N SER A 195 9.71 26.75 16.92
CA SER A 195 8.59 27.35 16.17
C SER A 195 7.41 27.82 17.04
N ASN A 196 7.36 27.46 18.34
CA ASN A 196 6.39 27.99 19.30
C ASN A 196 6.92 27.90 20.74
N PRO A 197 7.79 28.84 21.18
CA PRO A 197 8.47 28.72 22.47
C PRO A 197 7.55 28.85 23.70
N ASN A 198 6.30 29.30 23.50
CA ASN A 198 5.36 29.55 24.59
C ASN A 198 4.17 28.58 24.62
N GLY A 199 4.17 27.55 23.75
CA GLY A 199 3.05 26.59 23.65
C GLY A 199 1.75 27.22 23.12
N PRO A 200 0.65 26.46 23.06
CA PRO A 200 -0.68 27.03 22.88
C PRO A 200 -1.14 27.84 24.10
#